data_AF-A0A7U7PQM2-F1
#
_entry.id   AF-A0A7U7PQM2-F1
#
_cell.length_a   1.000
_cell.length_b   1.000
_cell.length_c   1.000
_cell.angle_alpha   90.00
_cell.angle_beta   90.00
_cell.angle_gamma   90.00
#
_symmetry.space_group_name_H-M   'P 1'
#
loop_
_entity.id
_entity.type
_entity.pdbx_description
1 polymer ?
#
loop_
_entity_poly.entity_id
_entity_poly.type
_entity_poly.pdbx_seq_one_letter_code
_entity_poly.pdbx_strand_id
1 'polypeptide(L)'
;MIKKILLFPTFLAMMPAGAAESTAAPSQPITVQFGKPTVEQKLFYEKMYEKKPFPDATLYYYDNGIYKIISPGEEHYGVYVVRGHLTDNEYAVHYISLPSSDWGGKTAHHYLKFNRKTDTFTQQATWEDDPSIAPQHGRFSQSDNTIADPRSITWQTHADPEQKSR
;
A
#
# COMPACT_ATOMS: atom_id res chain seq x y z
N MET A 1 81.43 -27.65 15.59
CA MET A 1 80.90 -27.38 14.23
C MET A 1 79.43 -27.00 14.36
N ILE A 2 79.05 -25.91 13.69
CA ILE A 2 77.71 -25.30 13.68
C ILE A 2 76.64 -26.24 13.08
N LYS A 3 75.43 -26.22 13.64
CA LYS A 3 74.19 -26.39 12.87
C LYS A 3 73.04 -25.58 13.50
N LYS A 4 72.76 -24.43 12.89
CA LYS A 4 71.51 -23.67 13.04
C LYS A 4 70.45 -24.30 12.13
N ILE A 5 69.28 -24.67 12.65
CA ILE A 5 68.03 -24.85 11.88
C ILE A 5 66.88 -24.47 12.84
N LEU A 6 66.43 -23.22 12.85
CA LEU A 6 65.24 -22.70 12.15
C LEU A 6 63.92 -23.37 12.60
N LEU A 7 63.25 -22.69 13.54
CA LEU A 7 61.83 -22.84 13.84
C LEU A 7 60.99 -22.50 12.60
N PHE A 8 60.06 -23.38 12.24
CA PHE A 8 58.90 -23.03 11.42
C PHE A 8 57.64 -23.05 12.31
N PRO A 9 56.84 -21.98 12.34
CA PRO A 9 55.58 -21.99 13.07
C PRO A 9 54.53 -22.79 12.30
N THR A 10 53.89 -23.72 12.99
CA THR A 10 52.69 -24.41 12.51
C THR A 10 51.56 -23.39 12.39
N PHE A 11 51.23 -22.96 11.17
CA PHE A 11 49.99 -22.24 10.91
C PHE A 11 48.84 -23.26 10.92
N LEU A 12 48.06 -23.25 11.99
CA LEU A 12 46.78 -23.96 12.07
C LEU A 12 45.77 -23.18 11.21
N ALA A 13 45.42 -23.73 10.05
CA ALA A 13 44.34 -23.18 9.23
C ALA A 13 43.00 -23.43 9.93
N MET A 14 42.46 -22.39 10.58
CA MET A 14 41.05 -22.35 10.96
C MET A 14 40.23 -22.23 9.67
N MET A 15 39.60 -23.33 9.25
CA MET A 15 38.56 -23.25 8.23
C MET A 15 37.36 -22.51 8.82
N PRO A 16 36.78 -21.53 8.12
CA PRO A 16 35.52 -20.95 8.54
C PRO A 16 34.47 -22.06 8.52
N ALA A 17 33.83 -22.29 9.67
CA ALA A 17 32.62 -23.10 9.73
C ALA A 17 31.61 -22.45 8.78
N GLY A 18 31.38 -23.10 7.63
CA GLY A 18 30.37 -22.66 6.68
C GLY A 18 29.04 -22.54 7.41
N ALA A 19 28.49 -21.34 7.44
CA ALA A 19 27.09 -21.14 7.78
C ALA A 19 26.29 -22.01 6.80
N ALA A 20 25.65 -23.06 7.31
CA ALA A 20 24.70 -23.81 6.53
C ALA A 20 23.57 -22.85 6.18
N GLU A 21 23.54 -22.36 4.94
CA GLU A 21 22.38 -21.70 4.39
C GLU A 21 21.21 -22.68 4.52
N SER A 22 20.19 -22.27 5.27
CA SER A 22 18.96 -23.02 5.43
C SER A 22 18.34 -23.24 4.05
N THR A 23 18.46 -24.45 3.51
CA THR A 23 17.79 -24.91 2.28
C THR A 23 16.32 -25.22 2.54
N ALA A 24 15.65 -24.41 3.37
CA ALA A 24 14.22 -24.53 3.57
C ALA A 24 13.53 -24.31 2.22
N ALA A 25 12.81 -25.34 1.76
CA ALA A 25 11.98 -25.22 0.56
C ALA A 25 11.06 -24.01 0.71
N PRO A 26 10.84 -23.24 -0.38
CA PRO A 26 9.96 -22.08 -0.31
C PRO A 26 8.60 -22.50 0.24
N SER A 27 8.13 -21.78 1.25
CA SER A 27 6.83 -22.02 1.86
C SER A 27 5.74 -21.89 0.78
N GLN A 28 4.71 -22.74 0.89
CA GLN A 28 3.55 -22.62 0.01
C GLN A 28 2.92 -21.24 0.18
N PRO A 29 2.53 -20.56 -0.91
CA PRO A 29 1.91 -19.25 -0.83
C PRO A 29 0.59 -19.34 -0.08
N ILE A 30 0.30 -18.34 0.75
CA ILE A 30 -1.04 -18.16 1.30
C ILE A 30 -1.95 -17.56 0.25
N THR A 31 -3.20 -18.02 0.19
CA THR A 31 -4.23 -17.40 -0.64
C THR A 31 -5.10 -16.50 0.23
N VAL A 32 -5.19 -15.23 -0.14
CA VAL A 32 -6.09 -14.26 0.49
C VAL A 32 -7.26 -14.01 -0.45
N GLN A 33 -8.48 -14.23 0.02
CA GLN A 33 -9.71 -13.97 -0.75
C GLN A 33 -10.22 -12.55 -0.48
N PHE A 34 -11.05 -12.00 -1.36
CA PHE A 34 -11.80 -10.79 -1.05
C PHE A 34 -12.88 -11.08 -0.01
N GLY A 35 -13.07 -10.16 0.93
CA GLY A 35 -14.15 -10.22 1.93
C GLY A 35 -15.51 -9.86 1.33
N LYS A 36 -16.50 -9.64 2.19
CA LYS A 36 -17.78 -9.07 1.77
C LYS A 36 -17.59 -7.58 1.47
N PRO A 37 -18.19 -7.05 0.39
CA PRO A 37 -18.10 -5.64 0.09
C PRO A 37 -18.82 -4.83 1.18
N THR A 38 -18.27 -3.66 1.52
CA THR A 38 -18.80 -2.80 2.59
C THR A 38 -19.09 -1.40 2.07
N VAL A 39 -18.06 -0.57 1.93
CA VAL A 39 -18.16 0.84 1.58
C VAL A 39 -17.53 1.08 0.21
N GLU A 40 -18.13 1.97 -0.57
CA GLU A 40 -17.51 2.66 -1.69
C GLU A 40 -17.28 4.12 -1.28
N GLN A 41 -16.09 4.64 -1.54
CA GLN A 41 -15.73 6.00 -1.16
C GLN A 41 -15.02 6.71 -2.29
N LYS A 42 -15.63 7.78 -2.78
CA LYS A 42 -15.09 8.63 -3.85
C LYS A 42 -14.33 9.78 -3.24
N LEU A 43 -13.13 10.01 -3.74
CA LEU A 43 -12.24 11.10 -3.37
C LEU A 43 -12.13 12.08 -4.53
N PHE A 44 -12.23 13.36 -4.19
CA PHE A 44 -12.17 14.49 -5.12
C PHE A 44 -11.09 15.45 -4.61
N TYR A 45 -9.86 15.30 -5.11
CA TYR A 45 -8.72 16.06 -4.63
C TYR A 45 -8.79 17.53 -5.07
N GLU A 46 -8.46 18.41 -4.14
CA GLU A 46 -8.25 19.85 -4.36
C GLU A 46 -6.75 20.19 -4.30
N LYS A 47 -6.00 19.44 -3.48
CA LYS A 47 -4.53 19.46 -3.45
C LYS A 47 -3.98 18.06 -3.60
N MET A 48 -3.22 17.84 -4.66
CA MET A 48 -2.66 16.54 -5.07
C MET A 48 -1.16 16.44 -4.82
N TYR A 49 -0.64 15.22 -4.97
CA TYR A 49 0.78 14.98 -5.17
C TYR A 49 1.19 15.27 -6.61
N GLU A 50 2.12 16.20 -6.82
CA GLU A 50 2.49 16.68 -8.16
C GLU A 50 2.99 15.58 -9.11
N LYS A 51 3.65 14.53 -8.59
CA LYS A 51 4.13 13.41 -9.42
C LYS A 51 3.02 12.44 -9.84
N LYS A 52 1.84 12.52 -9.21
CA LYS A 52 0.65 11.69 -9.49
C LYS A 52 -0.62 12.57 -9.48
N PRO A 53 -0.83 13.39 -10.52
CA PRO A 53 -1.93 14.35 -10.56
C PRO A 53 -3.24 13.67 -10.98
N PHE A 54 -3.76 12.78 -10.14
CA PHE A 54 -5.04 12.10 -10.36
C PHE A 54 -6.12 12.81 -9.52
N PRO A 55 -6.98 13.65 -10.14
CA PRO A 55 -7.88 14.54 -9.41
C PRO A 55 -8.95 13.78 -8.64
N ASP A 56 -9.31 12.59 -9.11
CA ASP A 56 -10.39 11.79 -8.55
C ASP A 56 -9.93 10.34 -8.37
N ALA A 57 -10.39 9.70 -7.30
CA ALA A 57 -10.15 8.29 -7.04
C ALA A 57 -11.37 7.65 -6.36
N THR A 58 -11.52 6.33 -6.49
CA THR A 58 -12.56 5.56 -5.80
C THR A 58 -11.96 4.39 -5.05
N LEU A 59 -12.28 4.30 -3.77
CA LEU A 59 -11.90 3.23 -2.85
C LEU A 59 -13.07 2.26 -2.67
N TYR A 60 -12.80 0.97 -2.80
CA TYR A 60 -13.73 -0.13 -2.55
C TYR A 60 -13.23 -0.95 -1.37
N TYR A 61 -14.02 -1.00 -0.29
CA TYR A 61 -13.64 -1.69 0.94
C TYR A 61 -14.30 -3.05 1.08
N TYR A 62 -13.59 -3.97 1.73
CA TYR A 62 -14.02 -5.33 2.04
C TYR A 62 -13.83 -5.64 3.53
N ASP A 63 -14.76 -6.38 4.13
CA ASP A 63 -14.83 -6.63 5.59
C ASP A 63 -13.63 -7.38 6.20
N ASN A 64 -12.75 -7.92 5.36
CA ASN A 64 -11.51 -8.58 5.76
C ASN A 64 -10.27 -7.67 5.70
N GLY A 65 -10.47 -6.35 5.57
CA GLY A 65 -9.39 -5.36 5.61
C GLY A 65 -8.67 -5.14 4.28
N ILE A 66 -9.21 -5.67 3.17
CA ILE A 66 -8.70 -5.41 1.81
C ILE A 66 -9.41 -4.21 1.21
N TYR A 67 -8.69 -3.40 0.45
CA TYR A 67 -9.29 -2.40 -0.41
C TYR A 67 -8.77 -2.51 -1.85
N LYS A 68 -9.56 -2.01 -2.80
CA LYS A 68 -9.12 -1.65 -4.15
C LYS A 68 -9.26 -0.14 -4.33
N ILE A 69 -8.32 0.49 -5.01
CA ILE A 69 -8.44 1.87 -5.47
C ILE A 69 -8.36 1.92 -7.00
N ILE A 70 -9.15 2.81 -7.60
CA ILE A 70 -9.05 3.17 -9.01
C ILE A 70 -8.95 4.70 -9.15
N SER A 71 -8.18 5.16 -10.12
CA SER A 71 -8.09 6.54 -10.60
C SER A 71 -7.71 6.52 -12.10
N PRO A 72 -7.70 7.66 -12.82
CA PRO A 72 -7.30 7.69 -14.23
C PRO A 72 -5.95 7.02 -14.56
N GLY A 73 -5.03 6.95 -13.61
CA GLY A 73 -3.71 6.33 -13.79
C GLY A 73 -3.21 5.53 -12.60
N GLU A 74 -4.10 5.13 -11.69
CA GLU A 74 -3.78 4.29 -10.54
C GLU A 74 -4.81 3.17 -10.44
N GLU A 75 -4.33 1.94 -10.29
CA GLU A 75 -5.18 0.78 -10.03
C GLU A 75 -4.38 -0.26 -9.24
N HIS A 76 -4.67 -0.36 -7.95
CA HIS A 76 -4.01 -1.34 -7.10
C HIS A 76 -4.87 -1.79 -5.93
N TYR A 77 -4.38 -2.84 -5.26
CA TYR A 77 -4.95 -3.39 -4.05
C TYR A 77 -4.08 -3.03 -2.86
N GLY A 78 -4.68 -3.04 -1.68
CA GLY A 78 -3.95 -2.86 -0.44
C GLY A 78 -4.72 -3.40 0.74
N VAL A 79 -4.15 -3.20 1.92
CA VAL A 79 -4.81 -3.45 3.20
C VAL A 79 -5.05 -2.14 3.93
N TYR A 80 -6.10 -2.10 4.74
CA TYR A 80 -6.45 -0.91 5.49
C TYR A 80 -6.76 -1.20 6.96
N VAL A 81 -6.58 -0.20 7.80
CA VAL A 81 -6.96 -0.20 9.21
C VAL A 81 -7.68 1.10 9.53
N VAL A 82 -8.90 0.99 10.06
CA VAL A 82 -9.73 2.13 10.46
C VAL A 82 -9.47 2.46 11.93
N ARG A 83 -9.34 3.76 12.22
CA ARG A 83 -9.43 4.32 13.58
C ARG A 83 -10.84 4.88 13.76
N GLY A 84 -11.66 4.17 14.53
CA GLY A 84 -13.11 4.39 14.60
C GLY A 84 -13.85 3.44 13.65
N HIS A 85 -14.97 3.90 13.09
CA HIS A 85 -15.75 3.20 12.07
C HIS A 85 -15.90 4.06 10.82
N LEU A 86 -15.99 3.44 9.64
CA LEU A 86 -16.21 4.14 8.36
C LEU A 86 -17.55 4.91 8.31
N THR A 87 -18.43 4.70 9.30
CA THR A 87 -19.71 5.38 9.45
C THR A 87 -19.67 6.51 10.48
N ASP A 88 -18.58 6.69 11.21
CA ASP A 88 -18.46 7.75 12.22
C ASP A 88 -18.38 9.13 11.55
N ASN A 89 -18.81 10.19 12.25
CA ASN A 89 -18.73 11.56 11.72
C ASN A 89 -17.29 11.98 11.41
N GLU A 90 -16.34 11.50 12.20
CA GLU A 90 -14.91 11.67 11.98
C GLU A 90 -14.23 10.33 12.18
N TYR A 91 -13.40 9.93 11.22
CA TYR A 91 -12.61 8.71 11.29
C TYR A 91 -11.31 8.90 10.52
N ALA A 92 -10.37 7.99 10.75
CA ALA A 92 -9.12 7.96 10.00
C ALA A 92 -8.81 6.55 9.52
N VAL A 93 -8.10 6.46 8.41
CA VAL A 93 -7.74 5.17 7.81
C VAL A 93 -6.26 5.18 7.45
N HIS A 94 -5.56 4.12 7.86
CA HIS A 94 -4.24 3.78 7.35
C HIS A 94 -4.42 2.81 6.19
N TYR A 95 -3.79 3.09 5.06
CA TYR A 95 -3.72 2.19 3.91
C TYR A 95 -2.27 1.82 3.67
N ILE A 96 -2.04 0.55 3.39
CA ILE A 96 -0.77 0.06 2.87
C ILE A 96 -1.09 -0.57 1.52
N SER A 97 -0.63 0.07 0.44
CA SER A 97 -0.75 -0.51 -0.89
C SER A 97 0.15 -1.73 -1.00
N LEU A 98 -0.33 -2.77 -1.67
CA LEU A 98 0.53 -3.87 -2.09
C LEU A 98 1.48 -3.38 -3.18
N PRO A 99 2.66 -4.02 -3.33
CA PRO A 99 3.57 -3.78 -4.44
C PRO A 99 2.84 -3.73 -5.79
N SER A 100 2.97 -2.62 -6.50
CA SER A 100 2.33 -2.37 -7.79
C SER A 100 3.18 -1.44 -8.66
N SER A 101 2.93 -1.43 -9.98
CA SER A 101 3.59 -0.49 -10.90
C SER A 101 3.39 0.96 -10.51
N ASP A 102 2.25 1.28 -9.89
CA ASP A 102 1.92 2.60 -9.39
C ASP A 102 2.97 3.13 -8.41
N TRP A 103 3.61 2.24 -7.66
CA TRP A 103 4.59 2.56 -6.61
C TRP A 103 5.95 1.90 -6.88
N GLY A 104 6.31 1.68 -8.14
CA GLY A 104 7.62 1.14 -8.53
C GLY A 104 7.88 -0.28 -8.03
N GLY A 105 6.82 -1.08 -7.84
CA GLY A 105 6.91 -2.43 -7.25
C GLY A 105 7.11 -2.44 -5.74
N LYS A 106 6.83 -1.33 -5.05
CA LYS A 106 6.97 -1.17 -3.59
C LYS A 106 5.62 -0.87 -2.95
N THR A 107 5.58 -0.92 -1.63
CA THR A 107 4.42 -0.48 -0.85
C THR A 107 4.44 1.03 -0.67
N ALA A 108 3.27 1.64 -0.60
CA ALA A 108 3.07 3.00 -0.15
C ALA A 108 2.13 3.01 1.07
N HIS A 109 2.42 3.89 2.02
CA HIS A 109 1.55 4.13 3.16
C HIS A 109 0.78 5.43 2.95
N HIS A 110 -0.53 5.38 3.13
CA HIS A 110 -1.40 6.54 3.14
C HIS A 110 -2.11 6.61 4.49
N TYR A 111 -2.25 7.83 4.99
CA TYR A 111 -3.04 8.13 6.17
C TYR A 111 -4.04 9.22 5.83
N LEU A 112 -5.31 8.86 5.82
CA LEU A 112 -6.40 9.79 5.52
C LEU A 112 -7.23 10.03 6.77
N LYS A 113 -7.68 11.28 6.94
CA LYS A 113 -8.68 11.66 7.94
C LYS A 113 -9.90 12.21 7.21
N PHE A 114 -11.07 11.77 7.63
CA PHE A 114 -12.36 12.12 7.01
C PHE A 114 -13.25 12.86 8.00
N ASN A 115 -13.98 13.85 7.50
CA ASN A 115 -15.02 14.56 8.23
C ASN A 115 -16.31 14.55 7.40
N ARG A 116 -17.29 13.72 7.82
CA ARG A 116 -18.59 13.56 7.14
C ARG A 116 -19.54 14.74 7.34
N LYS A 117 -19.26 15.64 8.30
CA LYS A 117 -20.09 16.85 8.47
C LYS A 117 -19.77 17.91 7.42
N THR A 118 -18.52 17.92 6.94
CA THR A 118 -18.03 18.88 5.95
C THR A 118 -17.74 18.23 4.59
N ASP A 119 -17.91 16.91 4.48
CA ASP A 119 -17.57 16.09 3.31
C ASP A 119 -16.12 16.32 2.84
N THR A 120 -15.18 16.44 3.77
CA THR A 120 -13.77 16.74 3.47
C THR A 120 -12.83 15.66 4.00
N PHE A 121 -11.67 15.55 3.36
CA PHE A 121 -10.59 14.70 3.83
C PHE A 121 -9.23 15.40 3.74
N THR A 122 -8.30 14.91 4.55
CA THR A 122 -6.88 15.23 4.45
C THR A 122 -6.09 13.94 4.28
N GLN A 123 -4.94 14.02 3.63
CA GLN A 123 -4.08 12.90 3.34
C GLN A 123 -2.62 13.24 3.60
N GLN A 124 -1.93 12.32 4.26
CA GLN A 124 -0.48 12.22 4.29
C GLN A 124 -0.08 10.90 3.65
N ALA A 125 0.95 10.91 2.81
CA ALA A 125 1.45 9.70 2.16
C ALA A 125 2.98 9.63 2.27
N THR A 126 3.50 8.41 2.14
CA THR A 126 4.94 8.13 2.12
C THR A 126 5.17 6.82 1.37
N TRP A 127 6.29 6.74 0.68
CA TRP A 127 6.83 5.50 0.14
C TRP A 127 8.35 5.60 0.06
N GLU A 128 9.02 4.52 -0.33
CA GLU A 128 10.48 4.43 -0.26
C GLU A 128 11.21 5.59 -0.95
N ASP A 129 10.78 5.96 -2.16
CA ASP A 129 11.47 6.97 -2.97
C ASP A 129 10.96 8.40 -2.72
N ASP A 130 9.89 8.56 -1.93
CA ASP A 130 9.40 9.87 -1.48
C ASP A 130 8.81 9.75 -0.05
N PRO A 131 9.66 9.86 0.98
CA PRO A 131 9.25 9.66 2.37
C PRO A 131 8.44 10.84 2.95
N SER A 132 8.37 11.96 2.23
CA SER A 132 7.88 13.24 2.75
C SER A 132 6.96 13.93 1.74
N ILE A 133 6.00 13.19 1.19
CA ILE A 133 5.01 13.75 0.26
C ILE A 133 4.26 14.90 0.95
N ALA A 134 4.09 16.03 0.26
CA ALA A 134 3.36 17.16 0.82
C ALA A 134 1.89 16.78 1.19
N PRO A 135 1.32 17.39 2.25
CA PRO A 135 -0.07 17.14 2.62
C PRO A 135 -1.05 17.44 1.49
N GLN A 136 -2.02 16.56 1.33
CA GLN A 136 -3.08 16.59 0.32
C GLN A 136 -4.45 16.75 1.00
N HIS A 137 -5.44 17.24 0.26
CA HIS A 137 -6.81 17.37 0.76
C HIS A 137 -7.82 17.42 -0.37
N GLY A 138 -9.09 17.27 -0.01
CA GLY A 138 -10.20 17.44 -0.93
C GLY A 138 -11.54 17.11 -0.30
N ARG A 139 -12.50 16.77 -1.15
CA ARG A 139 -13.86 16.36 -0.80
C ARG A 139 -14.03 14.85 -0.95
N PHE A 140 -15.01 14.27 -0.26
CA PHE A 140 -15.35 12.88 -0.47
C PHE A 140 -16.86 12.64 -0.42
N SER A 141 -17.29 11.54 -1.03
CA SER A 141 -18.63 10.99 -0.85
C SER A 141 -18.53 9.48 -0.57
N GLN A 142 -19.61 8.93 0.00
CA GLN A 142 -19.64 7.55 0.46
C GLN A 142 -20.97 6.89 0.13
N SER A 143 -20.92 5.64 -0.31
CA SER A 143 -22.07 4.77 -0.59
C SER A 143 -21.77 3.33 -0.22
N ASP A 144 -22.74 2.44 -0.38
CA ASP A 144 -22.53 1.01 -0.19
C ASP A 144 -21.73 0.44 -1.37
N ASN A 145 -20.69 -0.35 -1.07
CA ASN A 145 -20.04 -1.18 -2.07
C ASN A 145 -20.87 -2.46 -2.23
N THR A 146 -21.30 -2.76 -3.45
CA THR A 146 -22.09 -3.96 -3.78
C THR A 146 -21.32 -4.97 -4.63
N ILE A 147 -20.04 -4.70 -4.93
CA ILE A 147 -19.23 -5.48 -5.86
C ILE A 147 -18.38 -6.50 -5.09
N ALA A 148 -18.80 -7.76 -5.12
CA ALA A 148 -18.10 -8.86 -4.44
C ALA A 148 -16.72 -9.17 -5.05
N ASP A 149 -16.58 -9.05 -6.38
CA ASP A 149 -15.32 -9.30 -7.08
C ASP A 149 -14.75 -8.00 -7.68
N PRO A 150 -13.72 -7.41 -7.05
CA PRO A 150 -13.14 -6.15 -7.51
C PRO A 150 -12.29 -6.27 -8.78
N ARG A 151 -12.03 -7.47 -9.31
CA ARG A 151 -11.09 -7.65 -10.43
C ARG A 151 -11.56 -7.00 -11.71
N SER A 152 -12.87 -6.90 -11.94
CA SER A 152 -13.44 -6.21 -13.10
C SER A 152 -13.59 -4.71 -12.91
N ILE A 153 -13.35 -4.19 -11.70
CA ILE A 153 -13.47 -2.77 -11.41
C ILE A 153 -12.26 -2.05 -11.98
N THR A 154 -12.46 -1.16 -12.94
CA THR A 154 -11.41 -0.27 -13.47
C THR A 154 -11.93 1.15 -13.55
N TRP A 155 -11.03 2.13 -13.71
CA TRP A 155 -11.43 3.51 -13.92
C TRP A 155 -12.41 3.68 -15.09
N GLN A 156 -12.12 3.05 -16.22
CA GLN A 156 -12.90 3.18 -17.45
C GLN A 156 -14.34 2.68 -17.25
N THR A 157 -14.49 1.60 -16.47
CA THR A 157 -15.75 0.89 -16.28
C THR A 157 -16.58 1.42 -15.11
N HIS A 158 -15.95 1.92 -14.04
CA HIS A 158 -16.63 2.22 -12.78
C HIS A 158 -16.47 3.66 -12.25
N ALA A 159 -15.68 4.52 -12.90
CA ALA A 159 -15.69 5.93 -12.54
C ALA A 159 -17.06 6.56 -12.85
N ASP A 160 -17.55 7.32 -11.89
CA ASP A 160 -18.84 8.03 -11.97
C ASP A 160 -18.78 9.11 -13.07
N PRO A 161 -19.89 9.38 -13.78
CA PRO A 161 -20.01 10.57 -14.64
C PRO A 161 -19.45 11.86 -14.05
N GLU A 162 -19.67 12.15 -12.76
CA GLU A 162 -19.11 13.34 -12.11
C GLU A 162 -17.58 13.33 -12.16
N GLN A 163 -16.96 12.22 -11.74
CA GLN A 163 -15.50 12.03 -11.76
C GLN A 163 -14.90 12.01 -13.17
N LYS A 164 -15.70 11.67 -14.19
CA LYS A 164 -15.28 11.71 -15.60
C LYS A 164 -15.37 13.11 -16.22
N SER A 165 -16.09 14.03 -15.57
CA SER A 165 -16.39 15.37 -16.09
C SER A 165 -15.52 16.49 -15.53
N ARG A 166 -14.68 16.19 -14.53
CA ARG A 166 -13.73 17.12 -13.90
C ARG A 166 -12.37 17.07 -14.60
#